data_AF-A0A167WIY3-F1
#
_entry.id   AF-A0A167WIY3-F1
#
_cell.length_a   1.000
_cell.length_b   1.000
_cell.length_c   1.000
_cell.angle_alpha   90.00
_cell.angle_beta   90.00
_cell.angle_gamma   90.00
#
_symmetry.space_group_name_H-M   'P 1'
#
loop_
_entity.id
_entity.type
_entity.pdbx_description
1 polymer ?
#
loop_
_entity_poly.entity_id
_entity_poly.type
_entity_poly.pdbx_seq_one_letter_code
_entity_poly.pdbx_strand_id
1 'polypeptide(L)'
;MLPHYQLLFAAATLLLTRLPTITAAIIVTGVPVASTAPTVPPRQNIVDLYAKGGPQWDLYIQALASMQATDMTDPESYFQISAIHGAPAMEYDNTGPRKTGGGWGGYCPHGELLFLTWHRPYVVLFEQVLVKRAKEIAMKYPEEHRPTYIEAADSLRSPFWDWAMDGRVPDSTVPQTLKITVAENGKLTAKDVENPLKTFNIPQAVVDGQFGEFDSEHRNRVYRCNQENMTYPETANEFLQRGNYKARMVAHVFALL
;
A
#
# COMPACT_ATOMS: atom_id res chain seq x y z
N MET A 1 44.36 61.20 -32.19
CA MET A 1 44.26 59.78 -32.59
C MET A 1 44.45 58.93 -31.33
N LEU A 2 43.38 58.31 -30.84
CA LEU A 2 43.34 57.32 -29.76
C LEU A 2 42.10 56.45 -30.03
N PRO A 3 42.18 55.11 -30.04
CA PRO A 3 41.11 54.26 -30.57
C PRO A 3 40.05 53.94 -29.51
N HIS A 4 38.81 53.79 -29.96
CA HIS A 4 37.67 53.29 -29.19
C HIS A 4 37.87 51.81 -28.81
N TYR A 5 37.75 51.50 -27.51
CA TYR A 5 37.53 50.15 -27.01
C TYR A 5 36.03 49.96 -26.77
N GLN A 6 35.39 49.08 -27.55
CA GLN A 6 34.08 48.54 -27.19
C GLN A 6 34.29 47.27 -26.36
N LEU A 7 33.80 47.28 -25.12
CA LEU A 7 33.68 46.09 -24.27
C LEU A 7 32.46 45.28 -24.74
N LEU A 8 32.70 44.06 -25.23
CA LEU A 8 31.67 43.04 -25.43
C LEU A 8 31.52 42.23 -24.14
N PHE A 9 30.39 42.37 -23.46
CA PHE A 9 29.96 41.42 -22.42
C PHE A 9 29.22 40.26 -23.09
N ALA A 10 29.85 39.08 -23.12
CA ALA A 10 29.17 37.83 -23.47
C ALA A 10 28.46 37.30 -22.23
N ALA A 11 27.13 37.41 -22.18
CA ALA A 11 26.31 36.74 -21.17
C ALA A 11 26.14 35.27 -21.59
N ALA A 12 26.77 34.35 -20.85
CA ALA A 12 26.55 32.92 -21.02
C ALA A 12 25.28 32.50 -20.28
N THR A 13 24.20 32.26 -21.03
CA THR A 13 22.95 31.71 -20.49
C THR A 13 23.16 30.21 -20.22
N LEU A 14 23.26 29.83 -18.95
CA LEU A 14 23.32 28.42 -18.55
C LEU A 14 21.92 27.81 -18.73
N LEU A 15 21.69 27.07 -19.82
CA LEU A 15 20.48 26.29 -20.01
C LEU A 15 20.54 25.07 -19.06
N LEU A 16 19.81 25.13 -17.95
CA LEU A 16 19.54 23.96 -17.10
C LEU A 16 18.56 23.04 -17.84
N THR A 17 19.09 22.13 -18.66
CA THR A 17 18.30 21.03 -19.22
C THR A 17 17.98 20.06 -18.09
N ARG A 18 16.73 20.07 -17.60
CA ARG A 18 16.22 18.98 -16.76
C ARG A 18 16.18 17.71 -17.61
N LEU A 19 17.14 16.82 -17.39
CA LEU A 19 17.06 15.47 -17.94
C LEU A 19 15.85 14.79 -17.30
N PRO A 20 14.91 14.20 -18.08
CA PRO A 20 13.86 13.40 -17.50
C PRO A 20 14.51 12.20 -16.80
N THR A 21 14.37 12.14 -15.48
CA THR A 21 14.65 10.91 -14.74
C THR A 21 13.60 9.89 -15.18
N ILE A 22 13.98 9.00 -16.09
CA ILE A 22 13.22 7.76 -16.30
C ILE A 22 13.39 6.96 -15.02
N THR A 23 12.42 7.05 -14.12
CA THR A 23 12.33 6.13 -12.99
C THR A 23 12.24 4.74 -13.59
N ALA A 24 13.15 3.84 -13.19
CA ALA A 24 13.12 2.46 -13.67
C ALA A 24 11.79 1.82 -13.29
N ALA A 25 11.21 1.05 -14.21
CA ALA A 25 9.95 0.33 -13.98
C ALA A 25 10.04 -0.58 -12.76
N ILE A 26 8.93 -0.75 -12.05
CA ILE A 26 8.83 -1.64 -10.90
C ILE A 26 8.79 -3.10 -11.39
N ILE A 27 9.86 -3.82 -11.11
CA ILE A 27 9.92 -5.25 -11.38
C ILE A 27 9.36 -6.02 -10.18
N VAL A 28 8.28 -6.78 -10.41
CA VAL A 28 7.65 -7.62 -9.38
C VAL A 28 8.34 -8.98 -9.35
N THR A 29 9.22 -9.18 -8.36
CA THR A 29 9.93 -10.44 -8.10
C THR A 29 9.44 -11.13 -6.83
N GLY A 30 8.69 -10.41 -5.99
CA GLY A 30 8.35 -10.79 -4.63
C GLY A 30 9.44 -10.45 -3.64
N VAL A 31 9.21 -10.77 -2.36
CA VAL A 31 10.19 -10.49 -1.30
C VAL A 31 11.40 -11.39 -1.49
N PRO A 32 12.62 -10.84 -1.69
CA PRO A 32 13.82 -11.66 -1.83
C PRO A 32 14.05 -12.51 -0.58
N VAL A 33 14.28 -13.81 -0.81
CA VAL A 33 14.69 -14.77 0.22
C VAL A 33 16.12 -15.16 -0.06
N ALA A 34 16.99 -15.09 0.96
CA ALA A 34 18.37 -15.52 0.81
C ALA A 34 18.42 -16.98 0.34
N SER A 35 19.30 -17.31 -0.61
CA SER A 35 19.45 -18.69 -1.11
C SER A 35 19.87 -19.68 -0.03
N THR A 36 20.43 -19.19 1.07
CA THR A 36 20.83 -19.95 2.26
C THR A 36 19.70 -20.08 3.30
N ALA A 37 18.56 -19.43 3.11
CA ALA A 37 17.46 -19.51 4.05
C ALA A 37 16.87 -20.93 4.05
N PRO A 38 16.56 -21.51 5.22
CA PRO A 38 16.10 -22.90 5.32
C PRO A 38 14.70 -23.09 4.71
N THR A 39 13.87 -22.05 4.72
CA THR A 39 12.51 -22.07 4.18
C THR A 39 12.10 -20.70 3.65
N VAL A 40 11.05 -20.67 2.83
CA VAL A 40 10.35 -19.43 2.46
C VAL A 40 9.39 -19.08 3.59
N PRO A 41 9.47 -17.85 4.18
CA PRO A 41 8.54 -17.43 5.22
C PRO A 41 7.07 -17.51 4.76
N PRO A 42 6.17 -18.10 5.57
CA PRO A 42 4.76 -18.20 5.23
C PRO A 42 4.03 -16.86 5.47
N ARG A 43 2.95 -16.63 4.71
CA ARG A 43 1.95 -15.62 5.07
C ARG A 43 1.20 -16.11 6.31
N GLN A 44 1.09 -15.27 7.33
CA GLN A 44 0.36 -15.58 8.57
C GLN A 44 -1.09 -15.07 8.48
N ASN A 45 -2.00 -15.69 9.23
CA ASN A 45 -3.33 -15.12 9.41
C ASN A 45 -3.21 -13.81 10.21
N ILE A 46 -3.89 -12.76 9.77
CA ILE A 46 -3.85 -11.44 10.42
C ILE A 46 -4.36 -11.48 11.86
N VAL A 47 -5.29 -12.39 12.17
CA VAL A 47 -5.80 -12.58 13.53
C VAL A 47 -4.67 -13.08 14.45
N ASP A 48 -3.90 -14.07 14.00
CA ASP A 48 -2.76 -14.61 14.75
C ASP A 48 -1.61 -13.61 14.85
N LEU A 49 -1.32 -12.89 13.75
CA LEU A 49 -0.28 -11.87 13.72
C LEU A 49 -0.60 -10.73 14.70
N TYR A 50 -1.86 -10.28 14.74
CA TYR A 50 -2.31 -9.25 15.67
C TYR A 50 -2.26 -9.74 17.12
N ALA A 51 -2.77 -10.94 17.41
CA ALA A 51 -2.78 -11.50 18.76
C ALA A 51 -1.36 -11.73 19.30
N LYS A 52 -0.42 -12.13 18.43
CA LYS A 52 1.00 -12.29 18.78
C LYS A 52 1.69 -10.97 19.07
N GLY A 53 1.35 -9.92 18.32
CA GLY A 53 1.97 -8.60 18.43
C GLY A 53 3.48 -8.63 18.18
N GLY A 54 4.20 -7.69 18.79
CA GLY A 54 5.66 -7.62 18.76
C GLY A 54 6.23 -7.17 17.41
N PRO A 55 7.54 -7.38 17.18
CA PRO A 55 8.29 -6.72 16.10
C PRO A 55 7.70 -6.89 14.70
N GLN A 56 7.16 -8.06 14.35
CA GLN A 56 6.51 -8.27 13.05
C GLN A 56 5.22 -7.45 12.91
N TRP A 57 4.39 -7.41 13.95
CA TRP A 57 3.17 -6.59 13.96
C TRP A 57 3.49 -5.10 13.93
N ASP A 58 4.44 -4.68 14.77
CA ASP A 58 4.91 -3.29 14.84
C ASP A 58 5.41 -2.81 13.47
N LEU A 59 6.19 -3.63 12.76
CA LEU A 59 6.68 -3.33 11.41
C LEU A 59 5.57 -3.37 10.36
N TYR A 60 4.64 -4.32 10.45
CA TYR A 60 3.51 -4.40 9.52
C TYR A 60 2.69 -3.11 9.53
N ILE A 61 2.33 -2.63 10.72
CA ILE A 61 1.56 -1.39 10.88
C ILE A 61 2.36 -0.17 10.42
N GLN A 62 3.64 -0.05 10.79
CA GLN A 62 4.46 1.08 10.36
C GLN A 62 4.72 1.08 8.85
N ALA A 63 4.96 -0.09 8.24
CA ALA A 63 5.18 -0.21 6.81
C ALA A 63 3.93 0.14 6.01
N LEU A 64 2.75 -0.36 6.44
CA LEU A 64 1.49 -0.04 5.79
C LEU A 64 1.17 1.46 5.89
N ALA A 65 1.33 2.04 7.08
CA ALA A 65 1.17 3.48 7.28
C ALA A 65 2.16 4.28 6.41
N SER A 66 3.41 3.81 6.29
CA SER A 66 4.40 4.43 5.40
C SER A 66 3.96 4.39 3.94
N MET A 67 3.41 3.27 3.45
CA MET A 67 2.89 3.18 2.07
C MET A 67 1.74 4.15 1.83
N GLN A 68 0.83 4.29 2.81
CA GLN A 68 -0.30 5.22 2.75
C GLN A 68 0.13 6.69 2.78
N ALA A 69 1.25 6.99 3.46
CA ALA A 69 1.80 8.33 3.55
C ALA A 69 2.72 8.71 2.36
N THR A 70 3.15 7.74 1.55
CA THR A 70 3.96 7.99 0.35
C THR A 70 3.18 8.85 -0.65
N ASP A 71 3.88 9.79 -1.30
CA ASP A 71 3.31 10.68 -2.30
C ASP A 71 2.50 9.92 -3.37
N MET A 72 1.32 10.42 -3.70
CA MET A 72 0.39 9.79 -4.64
C MET A 72 0.91 9.67 -6.06
N THR A 73 2.05 10.29 -6.41
CA THR A 73 2.72 10.13 -7.70
C THR A 73 3.81 9.07 -7.69
N ASP A 74 4.26 8.60 -6.51
CA ASP A 74 5.22 7.50 -6.39
C ASP A 74 4.52 6.18 -6.74
N PRO A 75 5.02 5.41 -7.74
CA PRO A 75 4.41 4.15 -8.16
C PRO A 75 4.40 3.08 -7.06
N GLU A 76 5.21 3.20 -6.01
CA GLU A 76 5.15 2.33 -4.81
C GLU A 76 4.19 2.83 -3.71
N SER A 77 3.50 3.96 -3.90
CA SER A 77 2.52 4.44 -2.93
C SER A 77 1.32 3.51 -2.82
N TYR A 78 0.67 3.49 -1.65
CA TYR A 78 -0.57 2.76 -1.46
C TYR A 78 -1.60 3.17 -2.50
N PHE A 79 -1.71 4.48 -2.78
CA PHE A 79 -2.62 5.00 -3.77
C PHE A 79 -2.37 4.43 -5.17
N GLN A 80 -1.13 4.50 -5.67
CA GLN A 80 -0.79 3.99 -7.01
C GLN A 80 -1.03 2.48 -7.11
N ILE A 81 -0.61 1.70 -6.11
CA ILE A 81 -0.82 0.25 -6.09
C ILE A 81 -2.32 -0.07 -6.01
N SER A 82 -3.10 0.61 -5.18
CA SER A 82 -4.56 0.42 -5.13
C SER A 82 -5.25 0.78 -6.45
N ALA A 83 -4.80 1.85 -7.12
CA ALA A 83 -5.36 2.33 -8.37
C ALA A 83 -5.18 1.34 -9.54
N ILE A 84 -4.19 0.44 -9.49
CA ILE A 84 -4.05 -0.66 -10.46
C ILE A 84 -5.35 -1.47 -10.55
N HIS A 85 -6.02 -1.70 -9.41
CA HIS A 85 -7.22 -2.53 -9.38
C HIS A 85 -8.38 -1.93 -10.16
N GLY A 86 -8.55 -0.60 -10.14
CA GLY A 86 -9.78 0.01 -10.57
C GLY A 86 -9.70 1.52 -10.75
N ALA A 87 -10.57 2.22 -10.04
CA ALA A 87 -10.60 3.68 -9.96
C ALA A 87 -9.31 4.28 -9.38
N PRO A 88 -8.82 5.44 -9.87
CA PRO A 88 -9.38 6.30 -10.92
C PRO A 88 -9.16 5.83 -12.38
N ALA A 89 -8.76 4.58 -12.59
CA ALA A 89 -8.46 4.01 -13.91
C ALA A 89 -7.41 4.84 -14.64
N MET A 90 -6.26 4.98 -13.98
CA MET A 90 -5.09 5.67 -14.48
C MET A 90 -4.01 4.69 -14.95
N GLU A 91 -3.10 5.16 -15.79
CA GLU A 91 -1.92 4.37 -16.16
C GLU A 91 -1.02 4.17 -14.95
N TYR A 92 -0.54 2.94 -14.78
CA TYR A 92 0.45 2.56 -13.79
C TYR A 92 1.80 2.27 -14.47
N ASP A 93 2.89 2.79 -13.91
CA ASP A 93 4.28 2.42 -14.22
C ASP A 93 4.62 2.35 -15.73
N ASN A 94 4.19 3.35 -16.50
CA ASN A 94 4.43 3.47 -17.94
C ASN A 94 3.97 2.25 -18.77
N THR A 95 2.92 1.55 -18.32
CA THR A 95 2.39 0.36 -19.00
C THR A 95 1.60 0.67 -20.28
N GLY A 96 1.47 1.94 -20.64
CA GLY A 96 0.81 2.44 -21.83
C GLY A 96 -0.43 3.27 -21.50
N PRO A 97 -0.81 4.19 -22.40
CA PRO A 97 -1.87 5.13 -22.13
C PRO A 97 -3.20 4.41 -21.89
N ARG A 98 -4.00 4.99 -20.99
CA ARG A 98 -5.42 4.62 -20.80
C ARG A 98 -6.10 4.50 -22.17
N LYS A 99 -6.75 3.36 -22.42
CA LYS A 99 -7.62 3.23 -23.61
C LYS A 99 -8.77 4.22 -23.48
N THR A 100 -8.80 5.23 -24.35
CA THR A 100 -9.89 6.19 -24.45
C THR A 100 -11.04 5.59 -25.27
N GLY A 101 -12.24 5.50 -24.68
CA GLY A 101 -13.39 4.81 -25.27
C GLY A 101 -13.47 3.33 -24.83
N GLY A 102 -14.69 2.86 -24.55
CA GLY A 102 -14.95 1.45 -24.19
C GLY A 102 -15.02 1.14 -22.68
N GLY A 103 -15.08 2.14 -21.79
CA GLY A 103 -15.41 1.91 -20.37
C GLY A 103 -14.33 1.17 -19.56
N TRP A 104 -13.04 1.34 -19.89
CA TRP A 104 -11.95 0.75 -19.13
C TRP A 104 -11.97 1.25 -17.66
N GLY A 105 -12.21 0.32 -16.74
CA GLY A 105 -12.40 0.58 -15.30
C GLY A 105 -11.20 0.26 -14.43
N GLY A 106 -10.05 -0.08 -15.01
CA GLY A 106 -8.82 -0.49 -14.31
C GLY A 106 -8.20 -1.77 -14.89
N TYR A 107 -7.11 -2.25 -14.29
CA TYR A 107 -6.38 -3.43 -14.79
C TYR A 107 -7.00 -4.76 -14.33
N CYS A 108 -7.83 -4.76 -13.28
CA CYS A 108 -8.36 -5.99 -12.69
C CYS A 108 -9.40 -6.69 -13.60
N PRO A 109 -9.17 -7.96 -13.99
CA PRO A 109 -10.12 -8.72 -14.80
C PRO A 109 -11.17 -9.39 -13.89
N HIS A 110 -12.31 -8.73 -13.69
CA HIS A 110 -13.46 -9.30 -12.96
C HIS A 110 -14.31 -10.20 -13.86
N GLY A 111 -14.71 -11.37 -13.36
CA GLY A 111 -15.55 -12.31 -14.09
C GLY A 111 -14.84 -13.06 -15.23
N GLU A 112 -13.51 -12.99 -15.28
CA GLU A 112 -12.69 -13.65 -16.31
C GLU A 112 -11.84 -14.80 -15.72
N LEU A 113 -11.39 -15.71 -16.60
CA LEU A 113 -10.51 -16.82 -16.21
C LEU A 113 -9.15 -16.36 -15.65
N LEU A 114 -8.74 -15.12 -15.95
CA LEU A 114 -7.49 -14.52 -15.48
C LEU A 114 -7.58 -13.96 -14.06
N PHE A 115 -8.76 -13.96 -13.44
CA PHE A 115 -8.96 -13.35 -12.11
C PHE A 115 -7.90 -13.81 -11.09
N LEU A 116 -7.73 -15.11 -10.88
CA LEU A 116 -6.79 -15.63 -9.88
C LEU A 116 -5.33 -15.38 -10.25
N THR A 117 -4.98 -15.57 -11.53
CA THR A 117 -3.59 -15.42 -11.99
C THR A 117 -3.15 -13.97 -12.07
N TRP A 118 -4.09 -13.02 -12.20
CA TRP A 118 -3.83 -11.58 -12.14
C TRP A 118 -3.68 -11.06 -10.70
N HIS A 119 -4.54 -11.53 -9.77
CA HIS A 119 -4.47 -11.09 -8.36
C HIS A 119 -3.20 -11.58 -7.66
N ARG A 120 -2.65 -12.73 -8.07
CA ARG A 120 -1.43 -13.27 -7.47
C ARG A 120 -0.24 -12.30 -7.58
N PRO A 121 0.20 -11.84 -8.77
CA PRO A 121 1.27 -10.85 -8.88
C PRO A 121 0.89 -9.49 -8.29
N TYR A 122 -0.39 -9.11 -8.30
CA TYR A 122 -0.86 -7.88 -7.66
C TYR A 122 -0.61 -7.88 -6.15
N VAL A 123 -0.98 -8.96 -5.45
CA VAL A 123 -0.68 -9.13 -4.01
C VAL A 123 0.82 -9.25 -3.75
N VAL A 124 1.58 -9.86 -4.68
CA VAL A 124 3.04 -9.95 -4.57
C VAL A 124 3.71 -8.58 -4.68
N LEU A 125 3.24 -7.69 -5.57
CA LEU A 125 3.69 -6.31 -5.66
C LEU A 125 3.46 -5.57 -4.33
N PHE A 126 2.23 -5.65 -3.80
CA PHE A 126 1.91 -5.04 -2.52
C PHE A 126 2.82 -5.53 -1.39
N GLU A 127 2.98 -6.86 -1.27
CA GLU A 127 3.84 -7.49 -0.27
C GLU A 127 5.32 -7.10 -0.43
N GLN A 128 5.82 -7.00 -1.67
CA GLN A 128 7.19 -6.60 -1.96
C GLN A 128 7.48 -5.19 -1.45
N VAL A 129 6.59 -4.23 -1.73
CA VAL A 129 6.73 -2.85 -1.27
C VAL A 129 6.57 -2.76 0.25
N LEU A 130 5.55 -3.43 0.82
CA LEU A 130 5.34 -3.50 2.26
C LEU A 130 6.59 -3.96 3.01
N VAL A 131 7.18 -5.08 2.58
CA VAL A 131 8.38 -5.63 3.24
C VAL A 131 9.62 -4.78 2.98
N LYS A 132 9.75 -4.14 1.81
CA LYS A 132 10.81 -3.15 1.55
C LYS A 132 10.75 -2.02 2.59
N ARG A 133 9.57 -1.42 2.82
CA ARG A 133 9.39 -0.38 3.84
C ARG A 133 9.65 -0.90 5.26
N ALA A 134 9.19 -2.12 5.58
CA ALA A 134 9.47 -2.75 6.87
C ALA A 134 10.98 -2.90 7.14
N LYS A 135 11.76 -3.32 6.15
CA LYS A 135 13.23 -3.44 6.27
C LYS A 135 13.89 -2.08 6.50
N GLU A 136 13.47 -1.04 5.76
CA GLU A 136 13.95 0.33 5.95
C GLU A 136 13.64 0.86 7.36
N ILE A 137 12.45 0.56 7.88
CA ILE A 137 12.02 0.96 9.23
C ILE A 137 12.79 0.18 10.30
N ALA A 138 12.99 -1.12 10.12
CA ALA A 138 13.75 -1.96 11.04
C ALA A 138 15.17 -1.42 11.30
N MET A 139 15.83 -0.87 10.27
CA MET A 139 17.16 -0.26 10.42
C MET A 139 17.20 0.95 11.34
N LYS A 140 16.06 1.65 11.54
CA LYS A 140 15.94 2.83 12.40
C LYS A 140 15.83 2.46 13.88
N TYR A 141 15.63 1.19 14.21
CA TYR A 141 15.58 0.74 15.60
C TYR A 141 16.96 0.89 16.29
N PRO A 142 16.99 1.11 17.62
CA PRO A 142 18.22 1.19 18.40
C PRO A 142 19.05 -0.09 18.24
N GLU A 143 20.37 0.02 18.30
CA GLU A 143 21.30 -1.09 18.00
C GLU A 143 21.01 -2.35 18.81
N GLU A 144 20.63 -2.21 20.08
CA GLU A 144 20.25 -3.31 20.96
C GLU A 144 19.05 -4.13 20.45
N HIS A 145 18.09 -3.48 19.78
CA HIS A 145 16.85 -4.13 19.32
C HIS A 145 16.82 -4.35 17.80
N ARG A 146 17.69 -3.66 17.05
CA ARG A 146 17.73 -3.70 15.59
C ARG A 146 17.84 -5.12 15.03
N PRO A 147 18.68 -6.04 15.56
CA PRO A 147 18.73 -7.41 15.05
C PRO A 147 17.38 -8.13 15.07
N THR A 148 16.61 -7.98 16.16
CA THR A 148 15.27 -8.57 16.29
C THR A 148 14.29 -8.00 15.26
N TYR A 149 14.35 -6.70 15.01
CA TYR A 149 13.48 -6.06 14.02
C TYR A 149 13.90 -6.38 12.58
N ILE A 150 15.20 -6.55 12.30
CA ILE A 150 15.68 -7.03 11.00
C ILE A 150 15.16 -8.44 10.73
N GLU A 151 15.31 -9.35 11.69
CA GLU A 151 14.82 -10.73 11.56
C GLU A 151 13.29 -10.77 11.36
N ALA A 152 12.57 -9.93 12.10
CA ALA A 152 11.13 -9.76 11.92
C ALA A 152 10.77 -9.25 10.52
N ALA A 153 11.49 -8.26 9.99
CA ALA A 153 11.26 -7.75 8.63
C ALA A 153 11.59 -8.78 7.54
N ASP A 154 12.65 -9.57 7.70
CA ASP A 154 13.06 -10.60 6.73
C ASP A 154 12.04 -11.74 6.64
N SER A 155 11.42 -12.08 7.77
CA SER A 155 10.37 -13.10 7.86
C SER A 155 8.95 -12.56 7.66
N LEU A 156 8.75 -11.24 7.58
CA LEU A 156 7.44 -10.63 7.37
C LEU A 156 6.91 -10.93 5.97
N ARG A 157 5.62 -11.26 5.90
CA ARG A 157 4.84 -11.40 4.66
C ARG A 157 3.49 -10.73 4.87
N SER A 158 2.84 -10.30 3.79
CA SER A 158 1.52 -9.68 3.91
C SER A 158 0.56 -10.71 4.50
N PRO A 159 -0.13 -10.41 5.61
CA PRO A 159 -1.01 -11.39 6.22
C PRO A 159 -2.22 -11.66 5.34
N PHE A 160 -2.87 -12.81 5.56
CA PHE A 160 -4.17 -13.13 4.96
C PHE A 160 -5.26 -13.11 6.04
N TRP A 161 -6.53 -13.00 5.63
CA TRP A 161 -7.66 -13.19 6.53
C TRP A 161 -8.44 -14.43 6.13
N ASP A 162 -8.52 -15.36 7.06
CA ASP A 162 -9.28 -16.60 6.91
C ASP A 162 -10.76 -16.41 7.28
N TRP A 163 -11.48 -15.68 6.42
CA TRP A 163 -12.91 -15.43 6.57
C TRP A 163 -13.74 -16.73 6.57
N ALA A 164 -13.19 -17.84 6.05
CA ALA A 164 -13.88 -19.12 5.97
C ALA A 164 -13.78 -19.93 7.28
N MET A 165 -12.79 -19.61 8.12
CA MET A 165 -12.62 -20.15 9.47
C MET A 165 -13.42 -19.34 10.50
N ASP A 166 -13.28 -18.02 10.48
CA ASP A 166 -14.07 -17.11 11.31
C ASP A 166 -14.68 -16.02 10.43
N GLY A 167 -16.01 -16.03 10.34
CA GLY A 167 -16.78 -15.06 9.55
C GLY A 167 -16.79 -13.66 10.16
N ARG A 168 -16.06 -13.40 11.23
CA ARG A 168 -15.87 -12.04 11.77
C ARG A 168 -14.70 -11.35 11.08
N VAL A 169 -14.86 -10.06 10.84
CA VAL A 169 -13.75 -9.20 10.42
C VAL A 169 -12.66 -9.19 11.50
N PRO A 170 -11.37 -9.05 11.16
CA PRO A 170 -10.31 -9.04 12.16
C PRO A 170 -10.44 -7.87 13.13
N ASP A 171 -10.32 -8.12 14.43
CA ASP A 171 -10.42 -7.08 15.47
C ASP A 171 -9.44 -5.92 15.26
N SER A 172 -8.27 -6.19 14.65
CA SER A 172 -7.26 -5.18 14.34
C SER A 172 -7.71 -4.10 13.36
N THR A 173 -8.84 -4.28 12.68
CA THR A 173 -9.37 -3.33 11.70
C THR A 173 -10.41 -2.36 12.27
N VAL A 174 -10.88 -2.61 13.49
CA VAL A 174 -11.97 -1.87 14.13
C VAL A 174 -11.51 -0.59 14.85
N PRO A 175 -10.47 -0.63 15.71
CA PRO A 175 -10.14 0.51 16.55
C PRO A 175 -9.57 1.66 15.71
N GLN A 176 -9.80 2.89 16.16
CA GLN A 176 -9.26 4.08 15.48
C GLN A 176 -7.73 4.10 15.52
N THR A 177 -7.16 3.64 16.62
CA THR A 177 -5.72 3.58 16.84
C THR A 177 -5.30 2.17 17.24
N LEU A 178 -4.06 1.81 16.92
CA LEU A 178 -3.41 0.58 17.38
C LEU A 178 -2.22 0.94 18.27
N LYS A 179 -2.02 0.16 19.33
CA LYS A 179 -0.83 0.28 20.17
C LYS A 179 0.28 -0.58 19.60
N ILE A 180 1.41 0.02 19.24
CA ILE A 180 2.60 -0.65 18.71
C ILE A 180 3.88 -0.11 19.36
N THR A 181 4.98 -0.83 19.22
CA THR A 181 6.31 -0.37 19.67
C THR A 181 7.07 0.29 18.52
N VAL A 182 7.43 1.56 18.67
CA VAL A 182 8.19 2.32 17.67
C VAL A 182 9.58 2.71 18.18
N ALA A 183 10.50 2.97 17.27
CA ALA A 183 11.78 3.59 17.58
C ALA A 183 11.68 5.12 17.49
N GLU A 184 11.79 5.82 18.61
CA GLU A 184 11.72 7.28 18.68
C GLU A 184 12.85 7.78 19.58
N ASN A 185 13.62 8.76 19.11
CA ASN A 185 14.76 9.34 19.83
C ASN A 185 15.75 8.29 20.38
N GLY A 186 16.00 7.22 19.60
CA GLY A 186 16.93 6.15 19.98
C GLY A 186 16.41 5.20 21.07
N LYS A 187 15.11 5.19 21.37
CA LYS A 187 14.49 4.30 22.36
C LYS A 187 13.25 3.62 21.81
N LEU A 188 12.89 2.47 22.38
CA LEU A 188 11.58 1.86 22.16
C LEU A 188 10.52 2.62 22.93
N THR A 189 9.44 2.97 22.25
CA THR A 189 8.30 3.65 22.85
C THR A 189 7.02 2.96 22.41
N ALA A 190 6.18 2.55 23.35
CA ALA A 190 4.82 2.12 23.04
C ALA A 190 3.98 3.35 22.66
N LYS A 191 3.40 3.32 21.47
CA LYS A 191 2.68 4.47 20.89
C LYS A 191 1.34 4.00 20.34
N ASP A 192 0.31 4.81 20.59
CA ASP A 192 -0.96 4.69 19.88
C ASP A 192 -0.83 5.40 18.53
N VAL A 193 -0.90 4.65 17.44
CA VAL A 193 -0.81 5.15 16.07
C VAL A 193 -2.18 5.06 15.40
N GLU A 194 -2.49 5.99 14.50
CA GLU A 194 -3.67 5.86 13.62
C GLU A 194 -3.63 4.51 12.92
N ASN A 195 -4.77 3.82 12.87
CA ASN A 195 -4.85 2.46 12.37
C ASN A 195 -4.93 2.43 10.83
N PRO A 196 -3.85 2.05 10.11
CA PRO A 196 -3.86 2.02 8.66
C PRO A 196 -4.73 0.88 8.09
N LEU A 197 -5.16 -0.08 8.93
CA LEU A 197 -6.06 -1.17 8.54
C LEU A 197 -7.54 -0.78 8.62
N LYS A 198 -7.87 0.38 9.22
CA LYS A 198 -9.25 0.83 9.38
C LYS A 198 -9.77 1.52 8.13
N THR A 199 -8.98 2.45 7.61
CA THR A 199 -9.34 3.28 6.45
C THR A 199 -8.07 3.78 5.76
N PHE A 200 -8.20 4.14 4.50
CA PHE A 200 -7.23 4.92 3.77
C PHE A 200 -7.83 6.30 3.49
N ASN A 201 -7.15 7.36 3.93
CA ASN A 201 -7.51 8.73 3.60
C ASN A 201 -6.96 9.06 2.22
N ILE A 202 -7.84 9.42 1.30
CA ILE A 202 -7.51 9.74 -0.08
C ILE A 202 -6.88 11.15 -0.08
N PRO A 203 -5.68 11.35 -0.65
CA PRO A 203 -5.06 12.67 -0.69
C PRO A 203 -5.97 13.69 -1.38
N GLN A 204 -6.05 14.91 -0.82
CA GLN A 204 -6.99 15.93 -1.30
C GLN A 204 -6.83 16.23 -2.80
N ALA A 205 -5.59 16.26 -3.30
CA ALA A 205 -5.35 16.50 -4.72
C ALA A 205 -5.97 15.41 -5.63
N VAL A 206 -6.07 14.16 -5.16
CA VAL A 206 -6.78 13.09 -5.88
C VAL A 206 -8.28 13.35 -5.87
N VAL A 207 -8.85 13.74 -4.73
CA VAL A 207 -10.28 14.12 -4.60
C VAL A 207 -10.61 15.31 -5.51
N ASP A 208 -9.69 16.26 -5.63
CA ASP A 208 -9.79 17.44 -6.51
C ASP A 208 -9.59 17.11 -8.00
N GLY A 209 -9.37 15.83 -8.35
CA GLY A 209 -9.34 15.35 -9.72
C GLY A 209 -7.97 15.34 -10.39
N GLN A 210 -6.85 15.36 -9.65
CA GLN A 210 -5.49 15.26 -10.22
C GLN A 210 -5.31 14.06 -11.16
N PHE A 211 -6.02 12.96 -10.90
CA PHE A 211 -5.99 11.73 -11.71
C PHE A 211 -7.33 11.45 -12.43
N GLY A 212 -8.19 12.47 -12.55
CA GLY A 212 -9.55 12.37 -13.06
C GLY A 212 -10.58 12.10 -11.95
N GLU A 213 -11.82 12.49 -12.21
CA GLU A 213 -12.95 12.21 -11.32
C GLU A 213 -13.27 10.70 -11.34
N PHE A 214 -13.33 10.09 -10.17
CA PHE A 214 -13.61 8.65 -10.02
C PHE A 214 -14.67 8.32 -8.98
N ASP A 215 -15.06 9.32 -8.19
CA ASP A 215 -16.08 9.21 -7.17
C ASP A 215 -16.94 10.47 -7.15
N SER A 216 -18.17 10.36 -7.63
CA SER A 216 -19.10 11.50 -7.71
C SER A 216 -19.50 12.05 -6.33
N GLU A 217 -19.36 11.24 -5.28
CA GLU A 217 -19.59 11.64 -3.89
C GLU A 217 -18.41 12.40 -3.28
N HIS A 218 -17.28 12.53 -4.00
CA HIS A 218 -16.07 13.21 -3.55
C HIS A 218 -15.60 12.72 -2.17
N ARG A 219 -15.68 11.40 -1.93
CA ARG A 219 -15.25 10.82 -0.66
C ARG A 219 -13.75 10.98 -0.51
N ASN A 220 -13.35 11.48 0.64
CA ASN A 220 -11.96 11.72 1.01
C ASN A 220 -11.29 10.54 1.74
N ARG A 221 -11.99 9.40 1.86
CA ARG A 221 -11.46 8.18 2.48
C ARG A 221 -12.26 6.96 2.06
N VAL A 222 -11.69 5.78 2.31
CA VAL A 222 -12.37 4.51 2.16
C VAL A 222 -13.30 4.26 3.34
N TYR A 223 -14.58 4.00 3.06
CA TYR A 223 -15.57 3.69 4.08
C TYR A 223 -15.93 2.20 4.06
N ARG A 224 -16.20 1.63 5.25
CA ARG A 224 -16.75 0.28 5.41
C ARG A 224 -18.17 0.40 5.93
N CYS A 225 -19.10 -0.34 5.32
CA CYS A 225 -20.51 -0.34 5.74
C CYS A 225 -21.11 1.08 5.78
N ASN A 226 -20.98 1.84 4.69
CA ASN A 226 -21.31 3.27 4.64
C ASN A 226 -22.78 3.59 4.27
N GLN A 227 -23.64 2.57 4.18
CA GLN A 227 -25.06 2.76 3.89
C GLN A 227 -25.83 3.10 5.16
N GLU A 228 -27.01 3.70 4.99
CA GLU A 228 -27.91 4.03 6.10
C GLU A 228 -28.20 2.78 6.95
N ASN A 229 -28.12 2.93 8.27
CA ASN A 229 -28.29 1.85 9.27
C ASN A 229 -27.26 0.71 9.21
N MET A 230 -26.15 0.88 8.49
CA MET A 230 -25.02 -0.06 8.54
C MET A 230 -23.92 0.45 9.46
N THR A 231 -23.28 -0.46 10.19
CA THR A 231 -22.11 -0.16 11.01
C THR A 231 -21.00 -1.18 10.79
N TYR A 232 -19.78 -0.74 11.04
CA TYR A 232 -18.60 -1.61 11.08
C TYR A 232 -18.10 -1.70 12.53
N PRO A 233 -17.94 -2.91 13.10
CA PRO A 233 -17.94 -4.21 12.42
C PRO A 233 -19.29 -4.97 12.40
N GLU A 234 -20.35 -4.48 13.05
CA GLU A 234 -21.54 -5.30 13.35
C GLU A 234 -22.25 -5.79 12.08
N THR A 235 -22.56 -4.90 11.14
CA THR A 235 -23.24 -5.27 9.89
C THR A 235 -22.35 -6.14 9.00
N ALA A 236 -21.04 -5.87 8.97
CA ALA A 236 -20.10 -6.71 8.23
C ALA A 236 -20.09 -8.15 8.76
N ASN A 237 -19.99 -8.32 10.08
CA ASN A 237 -20.01 -9.62 10.73
C ASN A 237 -21.34 -10.35 10.50
N GLU A 238 -22.47 -9.65 10.62
CA GLU A 238 -23.80 -10.21 10.36
C GLU A 238 -23.90 -10.77 8.93
N PHE A 239 -23.44 -10.01 7.92
CA PHE A 239 -23.47 -10.47 6.53
C PHE A 239 -22.53 -11.64 6.26
N LEU A 240 -21.29 -11.56 6.77
CA LEU A 240 -20.29 -12.60 6.59
C LEU A 240 -20.70 -13.95 7.21
N GLN A 241 -21.35 -13.90 8.39
CA GLN A 241 -21.82 -15.10 9.07
C GLN A 241 -23.10 -15.69 8.46
N ARG A 242 -23.96 -14.86 7.89
CA ARG A 242 -25.19 -15.32 7.21
C ARG A 242 -24.95 -15.84 5.79
N GLY A 243 -23.94 -15.30 5.11
CA GLY A 243 -23.71 -15.61 3.70
C GLY A 243 -23.13 -17.01 3.51
N ASN A 244 -23.65 -17.74 2.51
CA ASN A 244 -23.04 -18.98 2.05
C ASN A 244 -21.90 -18.67 1.06
N TYR A 245 -20.84 -18.00 1.54
CA TYR A 245 -19.69 -17.61 0.71
C TYR A 245 -18.90 -18.84 0.22
N LYS A 246 -19.00 -19.98 0.90
CA LYS A 246 -18.46 -21.27 0.43
C LYS A 246 -19.14 -21.74 -0.88
N ALA A 247 -20.43 -21.48 -1.05
CA ALA A 247 -21.17 -21.78 -2.29
C ALA A 247 -21.18 -20.63 -3.31
N ARG A 248 -20.75 -19.43 -2.90
CA ARG A 248 -20.69 -18.22 -3.71
C ARG A 248 -19.27 -17.68 -3.71
N MET A 249 -18.32 -18.45 -4.25
CA MET A 249 -17.00 -17.91 -4.64
C MET A 249 -17.20 -16.86 -5.75
N VAL A 250 -17.74 -15.71 -5.36
CA VAL A 250 -17.65 -14.49 -6.14
C VAL A 250 -16.32 -13.91 -5.72
N ALA A 251 -15.43 -13.96 -6.68
CA ALA A 251 -14.12 -13.33 -6.78
C ALA A 251 -14.09 -11.88 -6.26
N HIS A 252 -14.20 -11.69 -4.94
CA HIS A 252 -13.89 -10.46 -4.23
C HIS A 252 -12.64 -10.74 -3.40
N VAL A 253 -11.48 -10.50 -4.01
CA VAL A 253 -10.26 -10.29 -3.24
C VAL A 253 -10.31 -8.84 -2.73
N PHE A 254 -9.83 -8.60 -1.52
CA PHE A 254 -9.76 -7.32 -0.80
C PHE A 254 -10.89 -7.04 0.17
N ALA A 255 -10.73 -7.56 1.38
CA ALA A 255 -11.32 -6.99 2.59
C ALA A 255 -10.27 -6.33 3.50
N LEU A 256 -8.99 -6.32 3.09
CA LEU A 256 -7.86 -5.84 3.91
C LEU A 256 -6.77 -5.07 3.13
N LEU A 257 -6.95 -4.88 1.81
CA LEU A 257 -6.38 -3.72 1.11
C LEU A 257 -7.49 -2.67 1.00
#